data_AF-A0A1Y4IZQ3-F1
#
_entry.id   AF-A0A1Y4IZQ3-F1
#
_cell.length_a   1.000
_cell.length_b   1.000
_cell.length_c   1.000
_cell.angle_alpha   90.00
_cell.angle_beta   90.00
_cell.angle_gamma   90.00
#
_symmetry.space_group_name_H-M   'P 1'
#
loop_
_entity.id
_entity.type
_entity.pdbx_description
1 polymer ?
#
loop_
_entity_poly.entity_id
_entity_poly.type
_entity_poly.pdbx_seq_one_letter_code
_entity_poly.pdbx_strand_id
1 'polypeptide(L)'
;MFTVSGSPLWLAGIYDCVDDVKCFVILTTAPNASVSKIHDRMPLTLLRDEIRPWLTDPEAALALLARVPAPLYCQAQDGQLTFE
;
A
#
# COMPACT_ATOMS: atom_id res chain seq x y z
N MET A 1 -0.58 -14.61 2.01
CA MET A 1 0.29 -13.71 1.22
C MET A 1 -0.56 -12.86 0.28
N PHE A 2 -0.34 -11.54 0.25
CA PHE A 2 -0.95 -10.61 -0.71
C PHE A 2 0.02 -10.29 -1.84
N THR A 3 -0.41 -10.41 -3.10
CA THR A 3 0.45 -10.17 -4.27
C THR A 3 -0.29 -9.47 -5.41
N VAL A 4 0.49 -8.92 -6.35
CA VAL A 4 0.05 -8.57 -7.70
C VAL A 4 0.73 -9.55 -8.65
N SER A 5 -0.03 -10.17 -9.56
CA SER A 5 0.50 -11.22 -10.45
C SER A 5 1.68 -10.73 -11.28
N GLY A 6 2.83 -11.40 -11.15
CA GLY A 6 4.02 -11.16 -11.98
C GLY A 6 4.71 -9.81 -11.80
N SER A 7 4.38 -9.04 -10.76
CA SER A 7 5.00 -7.71 -10.53
C SER A 7 5.24 -7.41 -9.04
N PRO A 8 6.25 -6.60 -8.71
CA PRO A 8 6.48 -6.14 -7.35
C PRO A 8 5.34 -5.23 -6.88
N LEU A 9 5.10 -5.23 -5.57
CA LEU A 9 4.18 -4.29 -4.94
C LEU A 9 4.92 -3.01 -4.56
N TRP A 10 4.43 -1.87 -5.03
CA TRP A 10 4.95 -0.56 -4.66
C TRP A 10 4.08 0.03 -3.55
N LEU A 11 4.69 0.47 -2.44
CA LEU A 11 3.99 1.05 -1.31
C LEU A 11 4.32 2.53 -1.21
N ALA A 12 3.28 3.37 -1.16
CA ALA A 12 3.44 4.80 -0.96
C ALA A 12 3.96 5.05 0.47
N GLY A 13 4.94 5.96 0.57
CA GLY A 13 5.55 6.32 1.83
C GLY A 13 6.13 7.72 1.79
N ILE A 14 6.43 8.24 2.96
CA ILE A 14 7.20 9.48 3.15
C ILE A 14 8.48 9.14 3.90
N TYR A 15 9.49 9.97 3.68
CA TYR A 15 10.82 9.80 4.21
C TYR A 15 11.27 11.11 4.86
N ASP A 16 11.98 11.00 5.97
CA ASP A 16 12.64 12.14 6.61
C ASP A 16 13.91 11.72 7.36
N CYS A 17 14.74 12.69 7.74
CA CYS A 17 15.91 12.49 8.58
C CYS A 17 15.61 13.03 9.99
N VAL A 18 15.35 12.14 10.94
CA VAL A 18 15.00 12.49 12.33
C VAL A 18 16.19 12.15 13.22
N ASP A 19 16.76 13.14 13.91
CA ASP A 19 17.94 12.99 14.77
C ASP A 19 19.12 12.29 14.06
N ASP A 20 19.43 12.72 12.83
CA ASP A 20 20.43 12.13 11.93
C ASP A 20 20.15 10.66 11.50
N VAL A 21 18.96 10.14 11.81
CA VAL A 21 18.51 8.81 11.39
C VAL A 21 17.57 8.93 10.19
N LYS A 22 17.91 8.19 9.14
CA LYS A 22 17.09 8.04 7.94
C LYS A 22 15.85 7.19 8.23
N CYS A 23 14.69 7.83 8.28
CA CYS A 23 13.42 7.23 8.66
C CYS A 23 12.43 7.27 7.50
N PHE A 24 11.56 6.27 7.40
CA PHE A 24 10.43 6.29 6.48
C PHE A 24 9.20 5.66 7.13
N VAL A 25 8.03 6.06 6.65
CA VAL A 25 6.76 5.45 7.01
C VAL A 25 6.00 5.04 5.76
N ILE A 26 5.24 3.95 5.88
CA ILE A 26 4.30 3.51 4.85
C ILE A 26 2.95 4.14 5.15
N LEU A 27 2.37 4.80 4.15
CA LEU A 27 1.05 5.40 4.28
C LEU A 27 -0.03 4.35 4.11
N THR A 28 -1.02 4.39 5.00
CA THR A 28 -2.17 3.48 4.99
C THR A 28 -3.45 4.22 4.62
N THR A 29 -4.39 3.49 4.03
CA THR A 29 -5.72 3.93 3.63
C THR A 29 -6.76 2.91 4.09
N ALA A 30 -8.04 3.15 3.78
CA ALA A 30 -9.10 2.19 4.00
C ALA A 30 -8.83 0.90 3.18
N PRO A 31 -9.23 -0.27 3.70
CA PRO A 31 -8.97 -1.53 3.05
C PRO A 31 -9.90 -1.69 1.85
N ASN A 32 -9.42 -2.35 0.80
CA ASN A 32 -10.29 -2.82 -0.26
C ASN A 32 -10.94 -4.17 0.12
N ALA A 33 -11.82 -4.68 -0.75
CA ALA A 33 -12.57 -5.92 -0.50
C ALA A 33 -11.70 -7.17 -0.23
N SER A 34 -10.43 -7.18 -0.66
CA SER A 34 -9.52 -8.29 -0.39
C SER A 34 -8.91 -8.24 1.01
N VAL A 35 -8.73 -7.04 1.58
CA VAL A 35 -8.09 -6.83 2.89
C VAL A 35 -9.11 -6.58 4.00
N SER A 36 -10.29 -6.04 3.67
CA SER A 36 -11.32 -5.64 4.64
C SER A 36 -11.83 -6.79 5.51
N LYS A 37 -11.63 -8.04 5.07
CA LYS A 37 -11.99 -9.26 5.80
C LYS A 37 -11.04 -9.56 6.97
N ILE A 38 -9.82 -9.00 6.94
CA ILE A 38 -8.77 -9.36 7.89
C ILE A 38 -8.17 -8.16 8.63
N HIS A 39 -8.34 -6.93 8.12
CA HIS A 39 -7.87 -5.70 8.77
C HIS A 39 -8.65 -4.48 8.27
N ASP A 40 -8.75 -3.47 9.12
CA ASP A 40 -9.40 -2.17 8.87
C ASP A 40 -8.51 -1.14 8.15
N ARG A 41 -7.27 -1.50 7.77
CA ARG A 41 -6.30 -0.62 7.13
C ARG A 41 -5.48 -1.40 6.12
N MET A 42 -5.06 -0.73 5.06
CA MET A 42 -4.24 -1.29 4.00
C MET A 42 -3.17 -0.28 3.58
N PRO A 43 -1.95 -0.69 3.26
CA PRO A 43 -0.98 0.19 2.60
C PRO A 43 -1.55 0.77 1.30
N LEU A 44 -1.25 2.03 0.99
CA LEU A 44 -1.55 2.59 -0.33
C LEU A 44 -0.58 1.97 -1.35
N THR A 45 -1.11 1.10 -2.21
CA THR A 45 -0.34 0.41 -3.24
C THR A 45 -0.32 1.21 -4.53
N LEU A 46 0.85 1.46 -5.09
CA LEU A 46 1.03 2.24 -6.32
C LEU A 46 1.17 1.33 -7.55
N LEU A 47 0.59 1.76 -8.66
CA LEU A 47 0.91 1.24 -9.99
C LEU A 47 2.25 1.80 -10.47
N ARG A 48 2.87 1.13 -11.44
CA ARG A 48 4.21 1.49 -11.91
C ARG A 48 4.28 2.90 -12.51
N ASP A 49 3.24 3.32 -13.20
CA ASP A 49 3.09 4.64 -13.80
C ASP A 49 2.78 5.73 -12.77
N GLU A 50 2.25 5.38 -11.60
CA GLU A 50 1.97 6.31 -10.50
C GLU A 50 3.20 6.64 -9.64
N ILE A 51 4.29 5.86 -9.74
CA ILE A 51 5.51 6.07 -8.95
C ILE A 51 6.12 7.46 -9.16
N ARG A 52 6.22 7.90 -10.43
CA ARG A 52 6.79 9.22 -10.72
C ARG A 52 5.91 10.35 -10.21
N PRO A 53 4.60 10.40 -10.55
CA PRO A 53 3.67 11.37 -9.96
C PRO A 53 3.73 11.42 -8.43
N TRP A 54 3.75 10.25 -7.76
CA TRP A 54 3.88 10.18 -6.29
C TRP A 54 5.11 10.92 -5.76
N LEU A 55 6.25 10.79 -6.44
CA LEU A 55 7.53 11.35 -5.99
C LEU A 55 7.74 12.82 -6.39
N THR A 56 7.04 13.31 -7.41
CA THR A 56 7.38 14.61 -8.04
C THR A 56 6.24 15.62 -8.10
N ASP A 57 5.00 15.20 -7.85
CA ASP A 57 3.82 16.06 -7.94
C ASP A 57 2.96 15.95 -6.67
N PRO A 58 2.98 16.98 -5.79
CA PRO A 58 2.20 16.99 -4.56
C PRO A 58 0.69 16.82 -4.77
N GLU A 59 0.12 17.42 -5.82
CA GLU A 59 -1.32 17.34 -6.09
C GLU A 59 -1.70 15.93 -6.56
N ALA A 60 -0.87 15.33 -7.42
CA ALA A 60 -1.04 13.93 -7.80
C ALA A 60 -0.90 12.98 -6.61
N ALA A 61 0.07 13.23 -5.71
CA ALA A 61 0.24 12.44 -4.50
C ALA A 61 -0.98 12.53 -3.56
N LEU A 62 -1.54 13.74 -3.37
CA LEU A 62 -2.77 13.93 -2.60
C LEU A 62 -3.97 13.22 -3.22
N ALA A 63 -4.12 13.28 -4.55
CA ALA A 63 -5.16 12.56 -5.26
C ALA A 63 -5.04 11.04 -5.09
N LEU A 64 -3.81 10.51 -5.13
CA LEU A 64 -3.53 9.09 -4.87
C LEU A 64 -3.87 8.70 -3.43
N LEU A 65 -3.64 9.57 -2.44
CA LEU A 65 -3.97 9.30 -1.03
C LEU A 65 -5.47 9.13 -0.77
N ALA A 66 -6.30 9.82 -1.53
CA ALA A 66 -7.76 9.75 -1.38
C ALA A 66 -8.39 8.47 -1.97
N ARG A 67 -7.62 7.63 -2.68
CA ARG A 67 -8.19 6.46 -3.37
C ARG A 67 -8.21 5.19 -2.51
N VAL A 68 -9.14 4.30 -2.87
CA VAL A 68 -9.13 2.91 -2.41
C VAL A 68 -8.21 2.10 -3.34
N PRO A 69 -7.21 1.36 -2.82
CA PRO A 69 -6.30 0.58 -3.66
C PRO A 69 -6.99 -0.60 -4.36
N ALA A 70 -6.48 -0.98 -5.53
CA ALA A 70 -7.02 -2.14 -6.26
C ALA A 70 -6.87 -3.45 -5.45
N PRO A 71 -7.82 -4.39 -5.54
CA PRO A 71 -7.75 -5.68 -4.86
C PRO A 71 -6.44 -6.43 -5.13
N LEU A 72 -5.90 -7.08 -4.09
CA LEU A 72 -4.71 -7.91 -4.21
C LEU A 72 -5.10 -9.39 -4.24
N TYR A 73 -4.28 -10.22 -4.90
CA TYR A 73 -4.42 -11.66 -4.80
C TYR A 73 -4.03 -12.10 -3.39
N CYS A 74 -4.96 -12.71 -2.66
CA CYS A 74 -4.73 -13.21 -1.31
C CYS A 74 -4.72 -14.74 -1.33
N GLN A 75 -3.60 -15.34 -0.98
CA GLN A 75 -3.49 -16.79 -0.74
C GLN A 75 -3.18 -17.02 0.73
N ALA A 76 -4.10 -17.65 1.46
CA ALA A 76 -3.81 -18.12 2.81
C ALA A 76 -2.67 -19.14 2.76
N GLN A 77 -1.67 -18.98 3.61
CA GLN A 77 -0.61 -19.97 3.78
C GLN A 77 -0.92 -20.81 5.02
N ASP A 78 -0.56 -22.09 5.03
CA ASP A 78 -0.85 -23.00 6.15
C ASP A 78 -0.41 -22.38 7.49
N GLY A 79 -1.35 -22.28 8.44
CA GLY A 79 -1.17 -21.63 9.74
C GLY A 79 -1.66 -20.18 9.82
N GLN A 80 -2.07 -19.55 8.71
CA GLN A 80 -2.83 -18.30 8.74
C GLN A 80 -4.31 -18.62 8.98
N LEU A 81 -4.90 -18.06 10.05
CA LEU A 81 -6.32 -18.21 10.34
C LEU A 81 -7.15 -17.66 9.17
N THR A 82 -7.93 -18.53 8.53
CA THR A 82 -9.01 -18.10 7.64
C THR A 82 -10.15 -17.63 8.54
N PHE A 83 -10.42 -16.32 8.53
CA PHE A 83 -11.63 -15.80 9.15
C PHE A 83 -12.79 -16.06 8.17
N GLU A 84 -13.76 -16.89 8.58
CA GLU A 84 -15.00 -17.16 7.85
C GLU A 84 -15.92 -15.94 7.83
#